data_AF-A0A2E9RXH8-F1
#
_entry.id   AF-A0A2E9RXH8-F1
#
_cell.length_a   1.000
_cell.length_b   1.000
_cell.length_c   1.000
_cell.angle_alpha   90.00
_cell.angle_beta   90.00
_cell.angle_gamma   90.00
#
_symmetry.space_group_name_H-M   'P 1'
#
loop_
_entity.id
_entity.type
_entity.pdbx_description
1 polymer ?
#
loop_
_entity_poly.entity_id
_entity_poly.type
_entity_poly.pdbx_seq_one_letter_code
_entity_poly.pdbx_strand_id
1 'polypeptide(L)'
;MSRGLNTSAPFMATVGFSGSSTFQADGSTLFSKNRDYLIDISAYNIGGEPVEPARYDIITEVINGVVKQYQVTQDGADDVFSKEDANLTVYRVHTKEI
;
A
#
# COMPACT_ATOMS: atom_id res chain seq x y z
N MET A 1 15.01 16.59 -0.72
CA MET A 1 14.38 16.66 -2.05
C MET A 1 12.88 16.51 -1.86
N SER A 2 12.09 17.50 -2.28
CA SER A 2 10.62 17.37 -2.30
C SER A 2 10.24 16.35 -3.36
N ARG A 3 9.44 15.34 -3.03
CA ARG A 3 8.90 14.39 -4.01
C ARG A 3 8.13 15.18 -5.05
N GLY A 4 8.62 15.20 -6.30
CA GLY A 4 7.90 15.83 -7.39
C GLY A 4 6.59 15.08 -7.61
N LEU A 5 5.46 15.79 -7.60
CA LEU A 5 4.09 15.31 -7.86
C LEU A 5 3.92 14.49 -9.17
N ASN A 6 4.98 14.32 -9.96
CA ASN A 6 4.97 13.72 -11.30
C ASN A 6 6.01 12.58 -11.48
N THR A 7 6.63 12.08 -10.40
CA THR A 7 7.60 10.97 -10.52
C THR A 7 6.90 9.63 -10.33
N SER A 8 7.15 8.69 -11.23
CA SER A 8 6.62 7.32 -11.18
C SER A 8 7.67 6.32 -11.65
N ALA A 9 7.61 5.10 -11.13
CA ALA A 9 8.47 4.01 -11.54
C ALA A 9 7.66 2.71 -11.54
N PRO A 10 7.87 1.83 -12.55
CA PRO A 10 7.26 0.51 -12.53
C PRO A 10 7.98 -0.40 -11.54
N PHE A 11 7.23 -1.23 -10.83
CA PHE A 11 7.76 -2.26 -9.94
C PHE A 11 6.86 -3.50 -9.98
N MET A 12 7.38 -4.60 -9.44
CA MET A 12 6.59 -5.80 -9.18
C MET A 12 6.28 -5.88 -7.69
N ALA A 13 5.07 -6.32 -7.37
CA ALA A 13 4.62 -6.50 -5.99
C ALA A 13 3.75 -7.75 -5.89
N THR A 14 3.77 -8.39 -4.72
CA THR A 14 2.78 -9.42 -4.39
C THR A 14 1.58 -8.76 -3.75
N VAL A 15 0.37 -9.05 -4.26
CA VAL A 15 -0.88 -8.45 -3.76
C VAL A 15 -1.52 -9.36 -2.72
N GLY A 16 -1.87 -8.78 -1.58
CA GLY A 16 -2.62 -9.42 -0.50
C GLY A 16 -3.78 -8.56 -0.01
N PHE A 17 -4.45 -9.02 1.05
CA PHE A 17 -5.51 -8.25 1.71
C PHE A 17 -5.41 -8.41 3.22
N SER A 18 -5.49 -7.31 3.95
CA SER A 18 -5.75 -7.28 5.39
C SER A 18 -7.16 -6.78 5.66
N GLY A 19 -7.61 -6.94 6.89
CA GLY A 19 -8.89 -6.42 7.30
C GLY A 19 -9.17 -6.69 8.76
N SER A 20 -10.19 -6.02 9.27
CA SER A 20 -10.68 -6.19 10.62
C SER A 20 -12.20 -6.28 10.61
N SER A 21 -12.74 -6.95 11.62
CA SER A 21 -14.17 -7.04 11.87
C SER A 21 -14.45 -6.46 13.24
N THR A 22 -15.30 -5.44 13.29
CA THR A 22 -15.70 -4.78 14.54
C THR A 22 -17.20 -4.97 14.74
N PHE A 23 -17.57 -5.56 15.87
CA PHE A 23 -18.96 -5.69 16.29
C PHE A 23 -19.39 -4.42 17.03
N GLN A 24 -20.45 -3.79 16.57
CA GLN A 24 -21.01 -2.60 17.21
C GLN A 24 -22.10 -2.99 18.21
N ALA A 25 -22.39 -2.09 19.16
CA ALA A 25 -23.37 -2.32 20.21
C ALA A 25 -24.82 -2.46 19.68
N ASP A 26 -25.08 -2.02 18.45
CA ASP A 26 -26.37 -2.16 17.75
C ASP A 26 -26.53 -3.52 17.05
N GLY A 27 -25.54 -4.42 17.17
CA GLY A 27 -25.51 -5.72 16.50
C GLY A 27 -25.02 -5.69 15.06
N SER A 28 -24.64 -4.52 14.53
CA SER A 28 -24.02 -4.42 13.21
C SER A 28 -22.56 -4.86 13.25
N THR A 29 -22.07 -5.35 12.11
CA THR A 29 -20.66 -5.73 11.93
C THR A 29 -20.04 -4.84 10.88
N LEU A 30 -19.00 -4.08 11.26
CA LEU A 30 -18.20 -3.30 10.34
C LEU A 30 -17.03 -4.17 9.86
N PHE A 31 -16.95 -4.37 8.54
CA PHE A 31 -15.80 -5.02 7.90
C PHE A 31 -14.92 -3.94 7.27
N SER A 32 -13.69 -3.81 7.77
CA SER A 32 -12.63 -3.08 7.08
C SER A 32 -11.84 -4.07 6.24
N LYS A 33 -11.57 -3.72 4.98
CA LYS A 33 -10.71 -4.51 4.09
C LYS A 33 -9.75 -3.56 3.39
N ASN A 34 -8.46 -3.77 3.61
CA ASN A 34 -7.39 -3.05 2.95
C ASN A 34 -6.74 -3.97 1.92
N ARG A 35 -6.30 -3.38 0.81
CA ARG A 35 -5.48 -4.10 -0.18
C ARG A 35 -4.03 -3.83 0.16
N ASP A 36 -3.24 -4.89 0.29
CA ASP A 36 -1.85 -4.81 0.68
C ASP A 36 -0.94 -5.10 -0.51
N TYR A 37 0.14 -4.35 -0.62
CA TYR A 37 1.22 -4.61 -1.57
C TYR A 37 2.49 -4.98 -0.80
N LEU A 38 3.00 -6.18 -1.04
CA LEU A 38 4.32 -6.60 -0.59
C LEU A 38 5.34 -6.27 -1.68
N ILE A 39 6.23 -5.34 -1.40
CA ILE A 39 7.18 -4.76 -2.34
C ILE A 39 8.58 -4.92 -1.78
N ASP A 40 9.50 -5.45 -2.58
CA ASP A 40 10.92 -5.47 -2.19
C ASP A 40 11.43 -4.02 -2.07
N ILE A 41 12.13 -3.70 -0.98
CA ILE A 41 12.66 -2.35 -0.74
C ILE A 41 13.56 -1.90 -1.90
N SER A 42 14.34 -2.82 -2.47
CA SER A 42 15.23 -2.52 -3.61
C SER A 42 14.46 -2.18 -4.89
N ALA A 43 13.22 -2.66 -5.02
CA ALA A 43 12.34 -2.35 -6.13
C ALA A 43 11.57 -1.04 -5.93
N TYR A 44 11.44 -0.54 -4.69
CA TYR A 44 10.79 0.74 -4.39
C TYR A 44 11.75 1.92 -4.61
N ASN A 45 12.13 2.09 -5.87
CA ASN A 45 13.07 3.12 -6.33
C ASN A 45 12.36 4.03 -7.34
N ILE A 46 12.33 5.33 -7.05
CA ILE A 46 11.68 6.33 -7.92
C ILE A 46 12.75 7.31 -8.41
N GLY A 47 12.99 7.30 -9.72
CA GLY A 47 13.95 8.22 -10.35
C GLY A 47 15.42 7.92 -10.02
N GLY A 48 15.76 6.70 -9.61
CA GLY A 48 17.11 6.28 -9.27
C GLY A 48 17.39 6.26 -7.76
N GLU A 49 16.53 6.88 -6.96
CA GLU A 49 16.69 6.95 -5.51
C GLU A 49 15.75 5.96 -4.78
N PRO A 50 16.27 5.19 -3.80
CA PRO A 50 15.42 4.42 -2.91
C PRO A 50 14.57 5.38 -2.07
N VAL A 51 13.27 5.12 -2.05
CA VAL A 51 12.31 5.94 -1.30
C VAL A 51 11.50 5.06 -0.36
N GLU A 52 10.82 5.68 0.60
CA GLU A 52 9.88 4.98 1.47
C GLU A 52 8.44 5.25 1.00
N PRO A 53 7.53 4.26 1.11
CA PRO A 53 6.11 4.49 0.86
C PRO A 53 5.59 5.62 1.74
N ALA A 54 4.80 6.52 1.19
CA ALA A 54 4.19 7.60 1.95
C ALA A 54 2.68 7.67 1.74
N ARG A 55 1.98 8.27 2.71
CA ARG A 55 0.55 8.54 2.61
C ARG A 55 0.24 9.32 1.33
N TYR A 56 -0.86 8.96 0.68
CA TYR A 56 -1.34 9.57 -0.57
C TYR A 56 -0.54 9.22 -1.83
N ASP A 57 0.46 8.34 -1.73
CA ASP A 57 1.05 7.75 -2.93
C ASP A 57 0.02 6.95 -3.72
N ILE A 58 0.12 6.97 -5.04
CA ILE A 58 -0.80 6.27 -5.93
C ILE A 58 -0.07 5.09 -6.57
N ILE A 59 -0.58 3.89 -6.31
CA ILE A 59 -0.21 2.67 -7.01
C ILE A 59 -1.23 2.48 -8.14
N THR A 60 -0.74 2.35 -9.36
CA THR A 60 -1.57 2.09 -10.53
C THR A 60 -1.33 0.66 -10.99
N GLU A 61 -2.41 -0.10 -11.14
CA GLU A 61 -2.38 -1.50 -11.54
C GLU A 61 -3.33 -1.71 -12.72
N VAL A 62 -2.96 -2.57 -13.67
CA VAL A 62 -3.84 -2.95 -14.78
C VAL A 62 -4.37 -4.35 -14.51
N ILE A 63 -5.67 -4.46 -14.23
CA ILE A 63 -6.34 -5.73 -13.93
C ILE A 63 -7.32 -6.03 -15.06
N ASN A 64 -7.10 -7.12 -15.80
CA ASN A 64 -7.93 -7.50 -16.94
C ASN A 64 -8.11 -6.36 -17.98
N GLY A 65 -7.06 -5.56 -18.21
CA GLY A 65 -7.09 -4.43 -19.14
C GLY A 65 -7.73 -3.15 -18.58
N VAL A 66 -8.21 -3.16 -17.33
CA VAL A 66 -8.77 -2.00 -16.65
C VAL A 66 -7.71 -1.38 -15.74
N VAL A 67 -7.46 -0.08 -15.89
CA VAL A 67 -6.60 0.68 -14.97
C VAL A 67 -7.33 0.89 -13.66
N LYS A 68 -6.69 0.47 -12.57
CA LYS A 68 -7.14 0.66 -11.20
C LYS A 68 -6.11 1.48 -10.43
N GLN A 69 -6.59 2.36 -9.56
CA GLN A 69 -5.75 3.21 -8.74
C GLN A 69 -6.00 2.92 -7.28
N TYR A 70 -4.91 2.78 -6.54
CA TYR A 70 -4.90 2.47 -5.13
C TYR A 70 -4.08 3.54 -4.42
N GLN A 71 -4.69 4.22 -3.47
CA GLN A 71 -4.02 5.22 -2.68
C GLN A 71 -3.43 4.57 -1.43
N VAL A 72 -2.17 4.87 -1.12
CA VAL A 72 -1.53 4.47 0.13
C VAL A 72 -2.23 5.13 1.31
N THR A 73 -2.61 4.32 2.28
CA THR A 73 -3.32 4.69 3.49
C THR A 73 -2.63 4.18 4.73
N GLN A 74 -3.03 4.75 5.85
CA GLN A 74 -2.73 4.22 7.16
C GLN A 74 -3.78 3.16 7.53
N ASP A 75 -3.38 2.05 8.13
CA ASP A 75 -4.31 1.08 8.72
C ASP A 75 -4.39 1.29 10.24
N GLY A 76 -5.49 1.86 10.72
CA GLY A 76 -5.65 2.15 12.14
C GLY A 76 -4.56 3.06 12.72
N ALA A 77 -3.80 2.54 13.70
CA ALA A 77 -2.70 3.23 14.37
C ALA A 77 -1.31 2.92 13.77
N ASP A 78 -1.25 2.01 12.79
CA ASP A 78 0.01 1.59 12.18
C ASP A 78 0.57 2.68 11.26
N ASP A 79 1.83 2.57 10.85
CA ASP A 79 2.40 3.48 9.85
C ASP A 79 1.82 3.16 8.45
N VAL A 80 2.14 3.96 7.44
CA VAL A 80 1.69 3.75 6.05
C VAL A 80 2.34 2.52 5.39
N PHE A 81 3.39 1.97 6.00
CA PHE A 81 3.96 0.68 5.67
C PHE A 81 4.54 -0.02 6.91
N SER A 82 4.64 -1.35 6.84
CA SER A 82 5.42 -2.16 7.79
C SER A 82 6.53 -2.92 7.05
N LYS A 83 7.55 -3.36 7.79
CA LYS A 83 8.56 -4.30 7.28
C LYS A 83 8.20 -5.69 7.81
N GLU A 84 7.79 -6.59 6.92
CA GLU A 84 7.13 -7.85 7.31
C GLU A 84 8.08 -9.07 7.34
N ASP A 85 9.28 -8.95 6.79
CA ASP A 85 10.23 -10.06 6.73
C ASP A 85 11.31 -9.96 7.81
N ALA A 86 11.85 -11.12 8.21
CA ALA A 86 12.90 -11.20 9.23
C ALA A 86 14.18 -10.42 8.86
N ASN A 87 14.38 -10.16 7.57
CA ASN A 87 15.54 -9.44 7.04
C ASN A 87 15.23 -7.96 6.77
N LEU A 88 13.99 -7.50 7.01
CA LEU A 88 13.54 -6.12 6.79
C LEU A 88 13.77 -5.63 5.35
N THR A 89 13.64 -6.52 4.35
CA THR A 89 13.79 -6.25 2.92
C THR A 89 12.46 -6.10 2.16
N VAL A 90 11.31 -6.26 2.82
CA VAL A 90 9.99 -6.15 2.18
C VAL A 90 9.13 -5.11 2.88
N TYR A 91 8.62 -4.14 2.13
CA TYR A 91 7.55 -3.25 2.56
C TYR A 91 6.19 -3.91 2.34
N ARG A 92 5.35 -3.88 3.36
CA ARG A 92 3.91 -4.06 3.22
C ARG A 92 3.24 -2.69 3.24
N VAL A 93 2.59 -2.35 2.14
CA VAL A 93 1.94 -1.05 1.95
C VAL A 93 0.43 -1.24 1.94
N HIS A 94 -0.27 -0.58 2.86
CA HIS A 94 -1.72 -0.62 2.94
C HIS A 94 -2.34 0.39 1.98
N THR A 95 -3.36 -0.02 1.25
CA THR A 95 -4.01 0.83 0.26
C THR A 95 -5.52 0.68 0.23
N LYS A 96 -6.18 1.71 -0.29
CA LYS A 96 -7.60 1.70 -0.64
C LYS A 96 -7.80 2.08 -2.11
N GLU A 97 -8.83 1.53 -2.74
CA GLU A 97 -9.25 1.94 -4.08
C GLU A 97 -9.82 3.37 -4.05
N ILE A 98 -9.55 4.14 -5.10
CA ILE A 98 -10.09 5.50 -5.32
C ILE A 98 -10.87 5.59 -6.62
#